data_AF-A0A401HRL4-F1
#
_entry.id   AF-A0A401HRL4-F1
#
_cell.length_a   1.000
_cell.length_b   1.000
_cell.length_c   1.000
_cell.angle_alpha   90.00
_cell.angle_beta   90.00
_cell.angle_gamma   90.00
#
_symmetry.space_group_name_H-M   'P 1'
#
loop_
_entity.id
_entity.type
_entity.pdbx_description
1 polymer ?
#
loop_
_entity_poly.entity_id
_entity_poly.type
_entity_poly.pdbx_seq_one_letter_code
_entity_poly.pdbx_strand_id
1 'polypeptide(L)'
;MEMNKNNFKFKKTEIGLIPEDWEVVKYIKVLKKLKPILEREFKVSKIGLFGSVVRNEQSQDSDIDIIVEFSEPIGLKFVELAEFLEKKLGRKVDLVSSKGISPYIKPYIEKEVIYI
;
A
#
# COMPACT_ATOMS: atom_id res chain seq x y z
N MET A 1 -28.07 -27.53 17.29
CA MET A 1 -27.63 -26.12 17.37
C MET A 1 -26.35 -26.03 16.56
N GLU A 2 -26.46 -25.93 15.24
CA GLU A 2 -25.29 -25.79 14.37
C GLU A 2 -24.76 -24.37 14.50
N MET A 3 -23.51 -24.24 14.94
CA MET A 3 -22.81 -22.96 14.95
C MET A 3 -22.52 -22.57 13.50
N ASN A 4 -23.00 -21.39 13.12
CA ASN A 4 -22.80 -20.78 11.80
C ASN A 4 -21.33 -20.85 11.38
N LYS A 5 -21.07 -21.54 10.27
CA LYS A 5 -19.81 -21.41 9.52
C LYS A 5 -19.78 -20.00 8.93
N ASN A 6 -19.17 -19.05 9.65
CA ASN A 6 -18.85 -17.74 9.10
C ASN A 6 -17.95 -17.96 7.88
N ASN A 7 -18.50 -17.72 6.69
CA ASN A 7 -17.79 -17.77 5.42
C ASN A 7 -16.85 -16.55 5.32
N PHE A 8 -15.77 -16.54 6.10
CA PHE A 8 -14.69 -15.57 5.92
C PHE A 8 -13.99 -15.86 4.60
N LYS A 9 -13.99 -14.88 3.69
CA LYS A 9 -13.22 -14.94 2.46
C LYS A 9 -11.85 -14.30 2.70
N PHE A 10 -10.81 -14.91 2.16
CA PHE A 10 -9.43 -14.49 2.34
C PHE A 10 -8.73 -14.28 1.01
N LYS A 11 -7.87 -13.26 0.95
CA LYS A 11 -7.00 -12.98 -0.19
C LYS A 11 -5.58 -13.41 0.13
N LYS A 12 -5.00 -14.29 -0.70
CA LYS A 12 -3.59 -14.66 -0.62
C LYS A 12 -2.72 -13.48 -1.05
N THR A 13 -1.76 -13.11 -0.20
CA THR A 13 -0.72 -12.10 -0.43
C THR A 13 0.64 -12.66 -0.05
N GLU A 14 1.71 -11.93 -0.35
CA GLU A 14 3.09 -12.32 0.00
C GLU A 14 3.31 -12.46 1.52
N ILE A 15 2.50 -11.76 2.32
CA ILE A 15 2.54 -11.82 3.79
C ILE A 15 1.49 -12.77 4.41
N GLY A 16 0.68 -13.47 3.60
CA GLY A 16 -0.31 -14.45 4.09
C GLY A 16 -1.75 -14.21 3.62
N LEU A 17 -2.72 -14.77 4.34
CA LEU A 17 -4.16 -14.65 4.07
C LEU A 17 -4.72 -13.41 4.75
N ILE A 18 -5.22 -12.46 3.95
CA ILE A 18 -5.85 -11.23 4.45
C ILE A 18 -7.37 -11.35 4.34
N PRO A 19 -8.14 -11.13 5.41
CA PRO A 19 -9.60 -11.09 5.35
C PRO A 19 -10.12 -10.08 4.32
N GLU A 20 -11.11 -10.46 3.50
CA GLU A 20 -11.62 -9.62 2.41
C GLU A 20 -12.29 -8.32 2.87
N ASP A 21 -12.73 -8.27 4.13
CA ASP A 21 -13.38 -7.14 4.80
C ASP A 21 -12.38 -6.12 5.36
N TRP A 22 -11.08 -6.43 5.39
CA TRP A 22 -10.05 -5.48 5.80
C TRP A 22 -9.94 -4.31 4.83
N GLU A 23 -9.72 -3.11 5.38
CA GLU A 23 -9.62 -1.87 4.61
C GLU A 23 -8.48 -1.92 3.58
N VAL A 24 -7.37 -2.59 3.88
CA VAL A 24 -6.24 -2.79 2.96
C VAL A 24 -6.66 -3.38 1.62
N VAL A 25 -7.68 -4.24 1.58
CA VAL A 25 -8.17 -4.88 0.36
C VAL A 25 -8.78 -3.86 -0.61
N LYS A 26 -9.42 -2.80 -0.08
CA LYS A 26 -9.92 -1.66 -0.89
C LYS A 26 -8.77 -0.94 -1.58
N TYR A 27 -7.71 -0.62 -0.84
CA TYR A 27 -6.57 0.12 -1.37
C TYR A 27 -5.76 -0.69 -2.38
N ILE A 28 -5.55 -1.99 -2.13
CA ILE A 28 -4.92 -2.88 -3.11
C ILE A 28 -5.69 -2.86 -4.43
N LYS A 29 -7.03 -2.91 -4.40
CA LYS A 29 -7.85 -2.87 -5.63
C LYS A 29 -7.68 -1.54 -6.39
N VAL A 30 -7.62 -0.41 -5.68
CA VAL A 30 -7.40 0.91 -6.31
C VAL A 30 -6.01 0.98 -6.93
N LEU A 31 -4.96 0.64 -6.16
CA LEU A 31 -3.58 0.69 -6.63
C LEU A 31 -3.31 -0.26 -7.81
N LYS A 32 -3.90 -1.46 -7.83
CA LYS A 32 -3.85 -2.35 -9.01
C LYS A 32 -4.39 -1.69 -10.27
N LYS A 33 -5.49 -0.94 -10.17
CA LYS A 33 -6.06 -0.21 -11.32
C LYS A 33 -5.20 0.96 -11.75
N LEU A 34 -4.47 1.58 -10.82
CA LEU A 34 -3.58 2.71 -11.09
C LEU A 34 -2.20 2.30 -11.60
N LYS A 35 -1.81 1.02 -11.47
CA LYS A 35 -0.47 0.55 -11.85
C LYS A 35 0.01 1.04 -13.24
N PRO A 36 -0.80 1.00 -14.32
CA PRO A 36 -0.35 1.50 -15.63
C PRO A 36 -0.05 3.01 -15.66
N ILE A 37 -0.81 3.84 -14.93
CA ILE A 37 -0.56 5.29 -14.87
C ILE A 37 0.63 5.61 -13.95
N LEU A 38 0.78 4.86 -12.85
CA LEU A 38 1.92 4.99 -11.93
C LEU A 38 3.24 4.67 -12.64
N GLU A 39 3.28 3.61 -13.44
CA GLU A 39 4.43 3.23 -14.25
C GLU A 39 4.76 4.30 -15.30
N ARG A 40 3.76 4.73 -16.09
CA ARG A 40 4.00 5.61 -17.24
C ARG A 40 4.34 7.05 -16.86
N GLU A 41 3.58 7.64 -15.95
CA GLU A 41 3.66 9.07 -15.61
C GLU A 41 4.64 9.36 -14.48
N PHE A 42 4.72 8.45 -13.51
CA PHE A 42 5.48 8.60 -12.27
C PHE A 42 6.65 7.63 -12.14
N LYS A 43 6.89 6.78 -13.15
CA LYS A 43 8.05 5.88 -13.21
C LYS A 43 8.14 4.92 -12.03
N VAL A 44 7.00 4.61 -11.44
CA VAL A 44 6.88 3.67 -10.33
C VAL A 44 7.10 2.26 -10.88
N SER A 45 8.19 1.63 -10.47
CA SER A 45 8.55 0.25 -10.81
C SER A 45 7.98 -0.77 -9.84
N LYS A 46 7.85 -0.41 -8.56
CA LYS A 46 7.13 -1.19 -7.54
C LYS A 46 6.38 -0.26 -6.62
N ILE A 47 5.25 -0.75 -6.14
CA ILE A 47 4.43 -0.09 -5.13
C ILE A 47 3.93 -1.13 -4.13
N GLY A 48 3.94 -0.77 -2.85
CA GLY A 48 3.42 -1.62 -1.79
C GLY A 48 2.78 -0.81 -0.68
N LEU A 49 1.89 -1.45 0.06
CA LEU A 49 1.29 -0.92 1.29
C LEU A 49 2.03 -1.52 2.49
N PHE A 50 2.22 -0.73 3.53
CA PHE A 50 2.76 -1.20 4.81
C PHE A 50 2.02 -0.52 5.97
N GLY A 51 2.55 -0.67 7.18
CA GLY A 51 2.06 0.09 8.34
C GLY A 51 0.69 -0.36 8.84
N SER A 52 -0.01 0.58 9.48
CA SER A 52 -1.20 0.29 10.29
C SER A 52 -2.33 -0.37 9.49
N VAL A 53 -2.52 0.06 8.25
CA VAL A 53 -3.57 -0.46 7.35
C VAL A 53 -3.33 -1.93 7.01
N VAL A 54 -2.07 -2.34 6.85
CA VAL A 54 -1.72 -3.75 6.60
C VAL A 54 -1.97 -4.61 7.83
N ARG A 55 -1.76 -4.08 9.03
CA ARG A 55 -1.96 -4.80 10.30
C ARG A 55 -3.37 -4.73 10.84
N ASN A 56 -4.27 -4.01 10.16
CA ASN A 56 -5.64 -3.73 10.61
C ASN A 56 -5.69 -2.99 11.96
N GLU A 57 -4.72 -2.11 12.20
CA GLU A 57 -4.52 -1.30 13.41
C GLU A 57 -4.80 0.19 13.18
N GLN A 58 -5.23 0.56 11.98
CA GLN A 58 -5.50 1.95 11.59
C GLN A 58 -6.75 2.52 12.29
N SER A 59 -6.72 3.81 12.61
CA SER A 59 -7.88 4.59 13.01
C SER A 59 -8.48 5.33 11.80
N GLN A 60 -9.59 6.06 12.01
CA GLN A 60 -10.18 6.88 10.96
C GLN A 60 -9.28 8.02 10.49
N ASP A 61 -8.38 8.48 11.37
CA ASP A 61 -7.44 9.59 11.13
C ASP A 61 -6.05 9.12 10.69
N SER A 62 -5.81 7.80 10.60
CA SER A 62 -4.53 7.26 10.15
C SER A 62 -4.28 7.56 8.67
N ASP A 63 -3.02 7.84 8.34
CA ASP A 63 -2.56 7.95 6.96
C ASP A 63 -2.43 6.56 6.30
N ILE A 64 -2.33 6.52 4.97
CA ILE A 64 -2.04 5.30 4.22
C ILE A 64 -0.54 5.26 3.92
N ASP A 65 0.18 4.35 4.56
CA ASP A 65 1.62 4.19 4.36
C ASP A 65 1.92 3.43 3.06
N ILE A 66 2.62 4.07 2.13
CA ILE A 66 2.93 3.54 0.80
C ILE A 66 4.44 3.60 0.54
N ILE A 67 5.02 2.46 0.17
CA ILE A 67 6.40 2.37 -0.28
C ILE A 67 6.46 2.25 -1.80
N VAL A 68 7.35 3.01 -2.43
CA VAL A 68 7.57 2.99 -3.89
C VAL A 68 9.04 2.81 -4.26
N GLU A 69 9.26 2.11 -5.36
CA GLU A 69 10.54 2.06 -6.08
C GLU A 69 10.35 2.70 -7.45
N PHE A 70 11.31 3.52 -7.87
CA PHE A 70 11.27 4.18 -9.18
C PHE A 70 12.29 3.57 -10.15
N SER A 71 11.90 3.45 -11.42
CA SER A 71 12.81 3.02 -12.49
C SER A 71 13.84 4.10 -12.85
N GLU A 72 13.51 5.38 -12.60
CA GLU A 72 14.39 6.53 -12.82
C GLU A 72 14.13 7.63 -11.77
N PRO A 73 15.06 8.58 -11.56
CA PRO A 73 14.84 9.70 -10.65
C PRO A 73 13.67 10.57 -11.11
N ILE A 74 12.73 10.84 -10.20
CA ILE A 74 11.52 11.63 -10.53
C ILE A 74 11.53 13.07 -10.01
N GLY A 75 12.45 13.39 -9.09
CA GLY A 75 12.58 14.74 -8.52
C GLY A 75 11.28 15.23 -7.87
N LEU A 76 10.86 16.45 -8.21
CA LEU A 76 9.68 17.11 -7.66
C LEU A 76 8.36 16.38 -7.96
N LYS A 77 8.31 15.53 -8.99
CA LYS A 77 7.13 14.68 -9.27
C LYS A 77 6.80 13.71 -8.14
N PHE A 78 7.71 13.51 -7.19
CA PHE A 78 7.42 12.75 -5.98
C PHE A 78 6.27 13.37 -5.16
N VAL A 79 6.22 14.70 -5.09
CA VAL A 79 5.15 15.43 -4.39
C VAL A 79 3.84 15.28 -5.16
N GLU A 80 3.88 15.44 -6.49
CA GLU A 80 2.71 15.23 -7.36
C GLU A 80 2.16 13.79 -7.26
N LEU A 81 3.04 12.80 -7.11
CA LEU A 81 2.65 11.40 -6.90
C LEU A 81 1.92 11.23 -5.56
N ALA A 82 2.42 11.83 -4.48
CA ALA A 82 1.77 11.77 -3.18
C ALA A 82 0.36 12.39 -3.25
N GLU A 83 0.23 13.62 -3.76
CA GLU A 83 -1.06 14.30 -3.95
C GLU A 83 -2.02 13.51 -4.85
N PHE A 84 -1.48 12.90 -5.92
CA PHE A 84 -2.25 12.04 -6.81
C PHE A 84 -2.81 10.82 -6.08
N LEU A 85 -1.99 10.14 -5.29
CA LEU A 85 -2.40 8.98 -4.51
C LEU A 85 -3.44 9.36 -3.45
N GLU A 86 -3.24 10.46 -2.72
CA GLU A 86 -4.22 10.98 -1.75
C GLU A 86 -5.58 11.22 -2.39
N LYS A 87 -5.59 11.91 -3.54
CA LYS A 87 -6.82 12.17 -4.29
C LYS A 87 -7.51 10.89 -4.75
N LYS A 88 -6.75 9.86 -5.14
CA LYS A 88 -7.32 8.59 -5.62
C LYS A 88 -7.77 7.67 -4.50
N LEU A 89 -7.14 7.74 -3.33
CA LEU A 89 -7.44 6.87 -2.18
C LEU A 89 -8.46 7.53 -1.24
N GLY A 90 -8.61 8.85 -1.28
CA GLY A 90 -9.56 9.62 -0.48
C GLY A 90 -9.15 9.73 0.99
N ARG A 91 -7.87 9.56 1.29
CA ARG A 91 -7.24 9.64 2.61
C ARG A 91 -5.80 10.10 2.41
N LYS A 92 -5.25 10.73 3.43
CA LYS A 92 -3.84 11.14 3.45
C LYS A 92 -2.91 9.95 3.20
N VAL A 93 -1.77 10.23 2.58
CA VAL A 93 -0.79 9.22 2.19
C VAL A 93 0.58 9.62 2.73
N ASP A 94 1.18 8.73 3.52
CA ASP A 94 2.62 8.81 3.81
C ASP A 94 3.36 8.02 2.72
N LEU A 95 3.92 8.74 1.75
CA LEU A 95 4.65 8.15 0.63
C LEU A 95 6.14 8.14 0.92
N VAL A 96 6.75 6.95 0.89
CA VAL A 96 8.20 6.78 1.07
C VAL A 96 8.85 6.11 -0.14
N SER A 97 10.04 6.58 -0.51
CA SER A 97 10.90 5.90 -1.47
C SER A 97 11.68 4.80 -0.77
N SER A 98 11.68 3.58 -1.33
CA SER A 98 12.49 2.44 -0.85
C SER A 98 14.00 2.75 -0.77
N LYS A 99 14.49 3.74 -1.54
CA LYS A 99 15.88 4.24 -1.47
C LYS A 99 16.09 5.33 -0.42
N GLY A 100 15.02 5.99 0.04
CA GLY A 100 15.06 7.02 1.08
C GLY A 100 14.90 6.49 2.50
N ILE A 101 14.53 5.21 2.65
CA ILE A 101 14.38 4.58 3.97
C ILE A 101 15.77 4.21 4.52
N SER A 102 15.97 4.48 5.81
CA SER A 102 17.17 4.04 6.54
C SER A 102 17.41 2.53 6.35
N PRO A 103 18.64 2.08 6.03
CA PRO A 103 18.97 0.66 5.92
C PRO A 103 18.68 -0.16 7.17
N TYR A 104 18.63 0.49 8.34
CA TYR A 104 18.29 -0.16 9.61
C TYR A 104 16.78 -0.36 9.78
N ILE A 105 15.95 0.47 9.14
CA ILE A 105 14.48 0.40 9.22
C ILE A 105 13.89 -0.43 8.09
N LYS A 106 14.49 -0.36 6.90
CA LYS A 106 14.02 -1.02 5.68
C LYS A 106 13.69 -2.52 5.87
N PRO A 107 14.52 -3.35 6.55
CA PRO A 107 14.21 -4.76 6.75
C PRO A 107 12.97 -5.02 7.62
N TYR A 108 12.57 -4.07 8.46
CA TYR A 108 11.35 -4.18 9.26
C TYR A 108 10.12 -3.86 8.42
N ILE A 109 10.20 -2.80 7.61
CA ILE A 109 9.13 -2.43 6.68
C ILE A 109 8.90 -3.57 5.67
N GLU A 110 9.96 -4.06 5.01
CA GLU A 110 9.86 -5.07 3.95
C GLU A 110 9.19 -6.38 4.39
N LYS A 111 9.24 -6.74 5.68
CA LYS A 111 8.56 -7.93 6.22
C LYS A 111 7.04 -7.79 6.25
N GLU A 112 6.54 -6.57 6.26
CA GLU A 112 5.12 -6.26 6.37
C GLU A 112 4.56 -5.66 5.08
N VAL A 113 5.39 -5.43 4.06
CA VAL A 113 4.91 -4.83 2.81
C VAL A 113 4.06 -5.83 2.02
N ILE A 114 2.89 -5.36 1.58
CA ILE A 114 2.12 -6.01 0.52
C ILE A 114 2.44 -5.32 -0.80
N TYR A 115 3.26 -5.95 -1.63
CA TYR A 115 3.49 -5.49 -3.01
C TYR A 115 2.31 -5.84 -3.93
N ILE A 116 2.12 -5.03 -4.99
CA ILE A 116 0.88 -4.98 -5.79
C ILE A 116 1.06 -5.36 -7.27
#